data_AF-A0A3S4LYC1-F1
#
_entry.id   AF-A0A3S4LYC1-F1
#
_cell.length_a   1.000
_cell.length_b   1.000
_cell.length_c   1.000
_cell.angle_alpha   90.00
_cell.angle_beta   90.00
_cell.angle_gamma   90.00
#
_symmetry.space_group_name_H-M   'P 1'
#
loop_
_entity.id
_entity.type
_entity.pdbx_description
1 polymer ?
#
loop_
_entity_poly.entity_id
_entity_poly.type
_entity_poly.pdbx_seq_one_letter_code
_entity_poly.pdbx_strand_id
1 'polypeptide(L)'
;MKLPPEANLLAVAHYLEALDFQKEIVKIHTVFGGKNPHPNWLVGGVPCAINLDETGAVGAVNMERLNLVSSIIQKARQFCEQVYLPDVLLIASYYKDWAKNRRRVIEHEPAGLWRVSG
;
A
#
# COMPACT_ATOMS: atom_id res chain seq x y z
N MET A 1 27.65 0.86 -7.70
CA MET A 1 26.47 1.76 -7.71
C MET A 1 26.33 2.28 -9.14
N LYS A 2 25.20 2.05 -9.84
CA LYS A 2 25.02 2.42 -11.26
C LYS A 2 24.18 3.68 -11.49
N LEU A 3 23.53 4.21 -10.45
CA LEU A 3 22.70 5.41 -10.51
C LEU A 3 23.58 6.67 -10.47
N PRO A 4 23.28 7.70 -11.28
CA PRO A 4 23.93 9.00 -11.17
C PRO A 4 23.58 9.68 -9.83
N PRO A 5 24.42 10.61 -9.34
CA PRO A 5 24.22 11.28 -8.05
C PRO A 5 22.84 11.93 -7.91
N GLU A 6 22.31 12.53 -8.99
CA GLU A 6 21.01 13.20 -9.01
C GLU A 6 19.86 12.20 -8.79
N ALA A 7 19.93 11.02 -9.42
CA ALA A 7 18.94 9.97 -9.22
C ALA A 7 19.01 9.34 -7.83
N ASN A 8 20.22 9.24 -7.24
CA ASN A 8 20.35 8.78 -5.86
C ASN A 8 19.75 9.78 -4.87
N LEU A 9 19.97 11.08 -5.08
CA LEU A 9 19.40 12.12 -4.22
C LEU A 9 17.86 12.12 -4.29
N LEU A 10 17.31 12.01 -5.51
CA LEU A 10 15.86 11.90 -5.72
C LEU A 10 15.29 10.67 -4.99
N ALA A 11 15.91 9.50 -5.16
CA ALA A 11 15.45 8.26 -4.54
C ALA A 11 15.49 8.33 -3.00
N VAL A 12 16.50 8.99 -2.43
CA VAL A 12 16.57 9.19 -0.97
C VAL A 12 15.49 10.15 -0.49
N ALA A 13 15.19 11.22 -1.24
CA ALA A 13 14.10 12.14 -0.91
C ALA A 13 12.75 11.40 -0.91
N HIS A 14 12.44 10.65 -1.97
CA HIS A 14 11.21 9.86 -2.05
C HIS A 14 11.15 8.74 -1.00
N TYR A 15 12.29 8.16 -0.60
CA TYR A 15 12.33 7.20 0.50
C TYR A 15 11.88 7.82 1.83
N LEU A 16 12.33 9.03 2.14
CA LEU A 16 11.91 9.74 3.34
C LEU A 16 10.43 10.13 3.27
N GLU A 17 9.95 10.58 2.10
CA GLU A 17 8.54 10.88 1.89
C GLU A 17 7.66 9.62 2.04
N ALA A 18 8.09 8.48 1.50
CA ALA A 18 7.41 7.21 1.66
C ALA A 18 7.32 6.78 3.12
N LEU A 19 8.41 6.97 3.89
CA LEU A 19 8.47 6.64 5.32
C LEU A 19 7.45 7.44 6.13
N ASP A 20 7.24 8.71 5.75
CA ASP A 20 6.21 9.55 6.35
C ASP A 20 4.81 9.20 5.89
N PHE A 21 4.61 8.95 4.60
CA PHE A 21 3.30 8.73 4.01
C PHE A 21 2.68 7.38 4.39
N GLN A 22 3.47 6.34 4.59
CA GLN A 22 2.95 5.00 4.92
C GLN A 22 2.05 4.97 6.18
N LYS A 23 2.27 5.88 7.14
CA LYS A 23 1.46 5.98 8.37
C LYS A 23 0.03 6.47 8.09
N GLU A 24 -0.20 7.16 6.97
CA GLU A 24 -1.53 7.62 6.57
C GLU A 24 -2.36 6.47 5.99
N ILE A 25 -1.72 5.60 5.18
CA ILE A 25 -2.39 4.46 4.53
C ILE A 25 -3.02 3.52 5.57
N VAL A 26 -2.30 3.25 6.66
CA VAL A 26 -2.76 2.34 7.70
C VAL A 26 -3.95 2.86 8.51
N LYS A 27 -4.30 4.15 8.42
CA LYS A 27 -5.50 4.70 9.07
C LYS A 27 -6.80 4.07 8.56
N ILE A 28 -6.81 3.55 7.34
CA ILE A 28 -7.93 2.77 6.81
C ILE A 28 -8.18 1.53 7.69
N HIS A 29 -7.11 0.83 8.09
CA HIS A 29 -7.24 -0.31 9.03
C HIS A 29 -7.72 0.15 10.41
N THR A 30 -7.36 1.36 10.86
CA THR A 30 -7.87 1.91 12.12
C THR A 30 -9.37 2.19 12.05
N VAL A 31 -9.90 2.66 10.92
CA VAL A 31 -11.34 2.92 10.75
C VAL A 31 -12.18 1.65 10.84
N PHE A 32 -11.75 0.57 10.18
CA PHE A 32 -12.54 -0.68 10.12
C PHE A 32 -12.14 -1.73 11.17
N GLY A 33 -10.86 -1.79 11.54
CA GLY A 33 -10.28 -2.79 12.45
C GLY A 33 -9.82 -2.24 13.79
N GLY A 34 -10.02 -0.95 14.06
CA GLY A 34 -9.74 -0.28 15.33
C GLY A 34 -8.27 0.08 15.59
N LYS A 35 -7.31 -0.65 15.01
CA LYS A 35 -5.87 -0.37 15.18
C LYS A 35 -5.01 -0.89 14.03
N ASN A 36 -3.80 -0.35 13.96
CA ASN A 36 -2.69 -0.87 13.17
C ASN A 36 -1.38 -0.66 13.97
N PRO A 37 -0.50 -1.67 14.11
CA PRO A 37 -0.59 -3.03 13.56
C PRO A 37 -1.66 -3.91 14.24
N HIS A 38 -2.00 -5.05 13.60
CA HIS A 38 -2.98 -6.06 14.05
C HIS A 38 -4.44 -5.57 14.15
N PRO A 39 -5.12 -5.31 13.01
CA PRO A 39 -6.55 -5.00 13.02
C PRO A 39 -7.39 -6.17 13.54
N ASN A 40 -8.55 -5.85 14.10
CA ASN A 40 -9.52 -6.84 14.56
C ASN A 40 -10.37 -7.39 13.41
N TRP A 41 -10.68 -8.68 13.46
CA TRP A 41 -11.53 -9.39 12.50
C TRP A 41 -12.60 -10.19 13.25
N LEU A 42 -13.66 -10.61 12.55
CA LEU A 42 -14.75 -11.38 13.12
C LEU A 42 -15.16 -12.52 12.19
N VAL A 43 -15.33 -13.73 12.73
CA VAL A 43 -15.88 -14.85 11.94
C VAL A 43 -17.31 -14.49 11.51
N GLY A 44 -17.59 -14.56 10.21
CA GLY A 44 -18.88 -14.20 9.64
C GLY A 44 -18.98 -12.75 9.13
N GLY A 45 -17.95 -11.92 9.24
CA GLY A 45 -17.95 -10.57 8.67
C GLY A 45 -16.83 -9.67 9.17
N VAL A 46 -17.19 -8.44 9.54
CA VAL A 46 -16.30 -7.43 10.13
C VAL A 46 -16.90 -6.88 11.42
N PRO A 47 -16.09 -6.47 12.41
CA PRO A 47 -16.60 -5.98 13.69
C PRO A 47 -17.14 -4.54 13.65
N CYS A 48 -16.92 -3.80 12.56
CA CYS A 48 -17.33 -2.40 12.43
C CYS A 48 -18.75 -2.28 11.83
N ALA A 49 -19.74 -1.94 12.68
CA ALA A 49 -21.08 -1.62 12.22
C ALA A 49 -21.10 -0.32 11.40
N ILE A 50 -21.98 -0.25 10.39
CA ILE A 50 -22.15 0.91 9.51
C ILE A 50 -23.48 1.58 9.84
N ASN A 51 -23.46 2.91 10.03
CA ASN A 51 -24.66 3.72 10.20
C ASN A 51 -24.38 5.12 9.63
N LEU A 52 -25.14 5.52 8.61
CA LEU A 52 -24.90 6.75 7.85
C LEU A 52 -25.76 7.93 8.31
N ASP A 53 -26.97 7.65 8.79
CA ASP A 53 -28.07 8.61 8.91
C ASP A 53 -28.96 8.42 10.15
N GLU A 54 -28.91 7.27 10.81
CA GLU A 54 -29.74 7.00 12.00
C GLU A 54 -29.11 7.54 13.29
N THR A 55 -29.95 7.69 14.32
CA THR A 55 -29.51 8.12 15.66
C THR A 55 -28.52 7.10 16.22
N GLY A 56 -27.33 7.56 16.63
CA GLY A 56 -26.24 6.68 17.08
C GLY A 56 -25.10 6.49 16.05
N ALA A 57 -25.17 7.12 14.88
CA ALA A 57 -24.11 7.08 13.86
C ALA A 57 -22.72 7.53 14.35
N VAL A 58 -22.62 8.26 15.46
CA VAL A 58 -21.34 8.64 16.09
C VAL A 58 -20.57 7.41 16.62
N GLY A 59 -21.26 6.32 16.98
CA GLY A 59 -20.66 5.08 17.47
C GLY A 59 -20.33 4.05 16.38
N ALA A 60 -20.54 4.38 15.11
CA ALA A 60 -20.44 3.47 13.98
C ALA A 60 -19.59 4.08 12.84
N VAL A 61 -19.32 3.28 11.80
CA VAL A 61 -18.75 3.81 10.56
C VAL A 61 -19.82 4.64 9.87
N ASN A 62 -19.61 5.95 9.87
CA ASN A 62 -20.50 6.95 9.29
C ASN A 62 -19.85 7.64 8.08
N MET A 63 -20.57 8.59 7.47
CA MET A 63 -20.11 9.28 6.27
C MET A 63 -18.78 10.05 6.46
N GLU A 64 -18.53 10.60 7.64
CA GLU A 64 -17.28 11.30 7.94
C GLU A 64 -16.09 10.31 7.92
N ARG A 65 -16.25 9.13 8.51
CA ARG A 65 -15.24 8.05 8.49
C ARG A 65 -15.00 7.54 7.06
N LEU A 66 -16.05 7.40 6.26
CA LEU A 66 -15.93 6.98 4.84
C LEU A 66 -15.25 8.05 3.98
N ASN A 67 -15.51 9.33 4.22
CA ASN A 67 -14.84 10.44 3.54
C ASN A 67 -13.33 10.45 3.87
N LEU A 68 -12.96 10.19 5.12
CA LEU A 68 -11.56 10.02 5.51
C LEU A 68 -10.92 8.87 4.71
N VAL A 69 -11.54 7.69 4.67
CA VAL A 69 -11.04 6.54 3.92
C VAL A 69 -10.86 6.88 2.43
N SER A 70 -11.86 7.51 1.82
CA SER A 70 -11.80 7.94 0.41
C SER A 70 -10.61 8.88 0.15
N SER A 71 -10.39 9.86 1.03
CA SER A 71 -9.27 10.80 0.91
C SER A 71 -7.91 10.11 1.01
N ILE A 72 -7.77 9.09 1.87
CA ILE A 72 -6.53 8.33 2.03
C ILE A 72 -6.29 7.48 0.78
N ILE A 73 -7.33 6.84 0.23
CA ILE A 73 -7.23 6.04 -1.00
C ILE A 73 -6.74 6.90 -2.17
N GLN A 74 -7.30 8.10 -2.33
CA GLN A 74 -6.88 9.03 -3.40
C GLN A 74 -5.41 9.41 -3.26
N LYS A 75 -4.97 9.80 -2.05
CA LYS A 75 -3.56 10.13 -1.77
C LYS A 75 -2.64 8.93 -2.02
N ALA A 76 -3.06 7.73 -1.62
CA ALA A 76 -2.26 6.52 -1.80
C ALA A 76 -2.07 6.18 -3.28
N ARG A 77 -3.14 6.29 -4.07
CA ARG A 77 -3.07 6.13 -5.53
C ARG A 77 -2.15 7.15 -6.15
N GLN A 78 -2.31 8.43 -5.79
CA GLN A 78 -1.46 9.50 -6.30
C GLN A 78 0.03 9.24 -5.99
N PHE A 79 0.36 8.86 -4.76
CA PHE A 79 1.74 8.53 -4.38
C PHE A 79 2.30 7.35 -5.19
N CYS A 80 1.51 6.29 -5.37
CA CYS A 80 1.92 5.14 -6.18
C CYS A 80 2.16 5.50 -7.64
N GLU A 81 1.27 6.31 -8.23
CA GLU A 81 1.31 6.69 -9.64
C GLU A 81 2.39 7.73 -9.95
N GLN A 82 2.66 8.67 -9.02
CA GLN A 82 3.55 9.81 -9.24
C GLN A 82 4.96 9.64 -8.65
N VAL A 83 5.14 8.78 -7.63
CA VAL A 83 6.43 8.60 -6.95
C VAL A 83 6.93 7.17 -7.14
N TYR A 84 6.19 6.18 -6.61
CA TYR A 84 6.68 4.81 -6.55
C TYR A 84 6.90 4.20 -7.94
N LEU A 85 5.91 4.27 -8.83
CA LEU A 85 6.01 3.68 -10.16
C LEU A 85 7.11 4.35 -11.02
N PRO A 86 7.19 5.70 -11.12
CA PRO A 86 8.27 6.37 -11.82
C PRO A 86 9.66 6.02 -11.28
N ASP A 87 9.83 5.94 -9.96
CA ASP A 87 11.12 5.58 -9.34
C ASP A 87 11.54 4.16 -9.69
N VAL A 88 10.61 3.20 -9.69
CA VAL A 88 10.89 1.82 -10.10
C VAL A 88 11.32 1.78 -11.57
N LEU A 89 10.64 2.50 -12.46
CA LEU A 89 10.99 2.57 -13.88
C LEU A 89 12.36 3.23 -14.09
N LEU A 90 12.66 4.31 -13.35
CA LEU A 90 13.95 4.98 -13.38
C LEU A 90 15.06 4.01 -12.96
N ILE A 91 14.93 3.35 -11.81
CA ILE A 91 15.92 2.38 -11.31
C ILE A 91 16.08 1.22 -12.31
N ALA A 92 14.97 0.68 -12.83
CA ALA A 92 15.00 -0.40 -13.82
C ALA A 92 15.78 -0.02 -15.09
N SER A 93 15.74 1.25 -15.50
CA SER A 93 16.49 1.74 -16.66
C SER A 93 18.02 1.66 -16.49
N TYR A 94 18.53 1.81 -15.26
CA TYR A 94 19.97 1.71 -14.94
C TYR A 94 20.43 0.29 -14.60
N TYR A 95 19.51 -0.59 -14.16
CA TYR A 95 19.80 -1.97 -13.74
C TYR A 95 19.19 -3.03 -14.66
N LYS A 96 19.17 -2.81 -15.98
CA LYS A 96 18.58 -3.74 -16.98
C LYS A 96 19.16 -5.17 -16.92
N ASP A 97 20.40 -5.33 -16.48
CA ASP A 97 21.06 -6.62 -16.32
C ASP A 97 20.45 -7.49 -15.20
N TRP A 98 19.82 -6.88 -14.19
CA TRP A 98 19.17 -7.60 -13.11
C TRP A 98 17.99 -8.45 -13.57
N ALA A 99 17.30 -8.04 -14.64
CA ALA A 99 16.22 -8.82 -15.24
C ALA A 99 16.72 -10.17 -15.82
N LYS A 100 18.01 -10.27 -16.15
CA LYS A 100 18.62 -11.49 -16.73
C LYS A 100 19.19 -12.42 -15.66
N ASN A 101 19.68 -11.87 -14.55
CA ASN A 101 20.53 -12.58 -13.60
C ASN A 101 19.76 -13.41 -12.54
N ARG A 102 18.42 -13.27 -12.42
CA ARG A 102 17.59 -14.03 -11.46
C ARG A 102 16.22 -14.40 -12.02
N ARG A 103 16.20 -15.09 -13.17
CA ARG A 103 14.97 -15.68 -13.70
C ARG A 103 14.57 -16.85 -12.80
N ARG A 104 13.63 -16.62 -11.88
CA ARG A 104 12.90 -17.71 -11.24
C ARG A 104 11.66 -18.00 -12.06
N VAL A 105 11.47 -19.25 -12.46
CA VAL A 105 10.26 -19.68 -13.15
C VAL A 105 9.16 -19.73 -12.10
N ILE A 106 8.09 -18.97 -12.33
CA ILE A 106 6.90 -19.04 -11.48
C ILE A 106 6.06 -20.19 -12.02
N GLU A 107 5.99 -21.27 -11.26
CA GLU A 107 5.12 -22.40 -11.56
C GLU A 107 3.79 -22.21 -10.82
N HIS A 108 2.69 -22.40 -11.55
CA HIS A 108 1.35 -22.31 -10.98
C HIS A 108 1.04 -23.60 -10.23
N GLU A 109 1.00 -23.57 -8.89
CA GLU A 109 0.52 -24.72 -8.14
C GLU A 109 -1.02 -24.81 -8.18
N PRO A 110 -1.59 -26.04 -8.15
CA PRO A 110 -3.03 -26.26 -8.17
C PRO A 110 -3.79 -25.58 -7.01
N ALA A 111 -3.10 -25.27 -5.90
CA ALA A 111 -3.68 -24.63 -4.72
C ALA A 111 -3.79 -23.09 -4.83
N GLY A 112 -3.42 -22.50 -5.97
CA GLY A 112 -3.43 -21.04 -6.16
C GLY A 112 -2.27 -20.31 -5.45
N LEU A 113 -1.27 -21.06 -4.96
CA LEU A 113 -0.02 -20.50 -4.46
C LEU A 113 1.02 -20.47 -5.58
N TRP A 114 1.78 -19.37 -5.64
CA TRP A 114 2.91 -19.24 -6.55
C TRP A 114 4.15 -19.84 -5.90
N ARG A 115 4.59 -21.01 -6.37
CA ARG A 115 5.84 -21.60 -5.92
C ARG A 115 6.99 -21.07 -6.77
N VAL A 116 8.08 -20.76 -6.10
CA VAL A 116 9.25 -20.15 -6.71
C VAL A 116 10.37 -21.19 -6.74
N SER A 117 10.64 -21.77 -7.90
CA SER A 117 11.73 -22.74 -8.08
C SER A 117 13.08 -22.02 -8.16
N GLY A 118 14.10 -22.65 -7.56
CA GLY A 118 15.47 -22.14 -7.43
C GLY A 118 16.34 -22.45 -8.63
#